data_AF-A0A5E4VUG4-F1
#
_entry.id   AF-A0A5E4VUG4-F1
#
_cell.length_a   1.000
_cell.length_b   1.000
_cell.length_c   1.000
_cell.angle_alpha   90.00
_cell.angle_beta   90.00
_cell.angle_gamma   90.00
#
_symmetry.space_group_name_H-M   'P 1'
#
loop_
_entity.id
_entity.type
_entity.pdbx_description
1 polymer ?
#
loop_
_entity_poly.entity_id
_entity_poly.type
_entity_poly.pdbx_seq_one_letter_code
_entity_poly.pdbx_strand_id
1 'polypeptide(L)'
;MRRKFVVLHKEMSEDQQKDFLAWLKDERVGWWHWLPGSWLIVDPDGQRKAEHFRNKLTALGVERSLIFEVSDTTANNWAGRGPNGTGKNMFKWVKENWLQAPKK
;
A
#
# COMPACT_ATOMS: atom_id res chain seq x y z
N MET A 1 14.70 -5.39 -7.30
CA MET A 1 14.65 -5.48 -5.82
C MET A 1 13.26 -5.11 -5.37
N ARG A 2 12.69 -5.79 -4.38
CA ARG A 2 11.36 -5.47 -3.85
C ARG A 2 11.26 -3.99 -3.46
N ARG A 3 10.14 -3.33 -3.80
CA ARG A 3 9.86 -1.94 -3.43
C ARG A 3 8.56 -1.85 -2.64
N LYS A 4 8.45 -0.85 -1.78
CA LYS A 4 7.33 -0.68 -0.85
C LYS A 4 6.85 0.76 -0.91
N PHE A 5 5.54 0.95 -0.96
CA PHE A 5 4.94 2.28 -1.12
C PHE A 5 3.84 2.52 -0.08
N VAL A 6 3.89 3.68 0.56
CA VAL A 6 2.73 4.26 1.26
C VAL A 6 2.02 5.18 0.28
N VAL A 7 0.76 4.89 0.03
CA VAL A 7 -0.11 5.71 -0.82
C VAL A 7 -1.13 6.37 0.08
N LEU A 8 -1.13 7.70 0.11
CA LEU A 8 -2.15 8.52 0.77
C LEU A 8 -2.99 9.19 -0.30
N HIS A 9 -4.30 9.26 -0.10
CA HIS A 9 -5.19 9.88 -1.05
C HIS A 9 -6.44 10.46 -0.38
N LYS A 10 -7.08 11.44 -1.03
CA LYS A 10 -8.46 11.84 -0.71
C LYS A 10 -9.37 10.62 -0.88
N GLU A 11 -10.33 10.44 0.02
CA GLU A 11 -11.23 9.28 0.00
C GLU A 11 -11.79 9.03 -1.41
N MET A 12 -11.59 7.79 -1.87
CA MET A 12 -12.10 7.28 -3.13
C MET A 12 -13.54 6.79 -2.92
N SER A 13 -14.39 6.98 -3.93
CA SER A 13 -15.68 6.29 -4.00
C SER A 13 -15.49 4.77 -4.05
N GLU A 14 -16.55 4.00 -3.78
CA GLU A 14 -16.47 2.54 -3.86
C GLU A 14 -16.02 2.04 -5.23
N ASP A 15 -16.48 2.66 -6.31
CA ASP A 15 -16.11 2.26 -7.67
C ASP A 15 -14.65 2.61 -7.98
N GLN A 16 -14.17 3.79 -7.55
CA GLN A 16 -12.76 4.13 -7.64
C GLN A 16 -11.87 3.15 -6.86
N GLN A 17 -12.30 2.70 -5.67
CA GLN A 17 -11.57 1.70 -4.89
C GLN A 17 -11.55 0.34 -5.60
N LYS A 18 -12.67 -0.10 -6.18
CA LYS A 18 -12.74 -1.34 -6.96
C LYS A 18 -11.81 -1.30 -8.17
N ASP A 19 -11.82 -0.20 -8.91
CA ASP A 19 -10.98 -0.02 -10.10
C ASP A 19 -9.49 0.06 -9.75
N PHE A 20 -9.15 0.74 -8.65
CA PHE A 20 -7.79 0.77 -8.16
C PHE A 20 -7.32 -0.62 -7.72
N LEU A 21 -8.17 -1.36 -6.99
CA LEU A 21 -7.87 -2.72 -6.56
C LEU A 21 -7.70 -3.69 -7.74
N ALA A 22 -8.57 -3.60 -8.75
CA ALA A 22 -8.43 -4.39 -9.97
C ALA A 22 -7.09 -4.14 -10.64
N TRP A 23 -6.72 -2.87 -10.80
CA TRP A 23 -5.44 -2.49 -11.36
C TRP A 23 -4.24 -3.00 -10.54
N LEU A 24 -4.29 -2.94 -9.20
CA LEU A 24 -3.23 -3.51 -8.36
C LEU A 24 -3.05 -5.03 -8.55
N LYS A 25 -4.15 -5.75 -8.78
CA LYS A 25 -4.10 -7.20 -9.10
C LYS A 25 -3.44 -7.44 -10.46
N ASP A 26 -3.80 -6.67 -11.47
CA ASP A 26 -3.21 -6.77 -12.81
C ASP A 26 -1.71 -6.46 -12.80
N GLU A 27 -1.31 -5.50 -11.97
CA GLU A 27 0.09 -5.10 -11.76
C GLU A 27 0.89 -6.13 -10.93
N ARG A 28 0.23 -7.17 -10.41
CA ARG A 28 0.79 -8.27 -9.60
C ARG A 28 1.51 -7.80 -8.33
N VAL A 29 1.01 -6.74 -7.72
CA VAL A 29 1.56 -6.19 -6.47
C VAL A 29 0.77 -6.70 -5.25
N GLY A 30 1.47 -6.87 -4.13
CA GLY A 30 0.83 -7.10 -2.84
C GLY A 30 0.27 -5.79 -2.30
N TRP A 31 -0.85 -5.82 -1.59
CA TRP A 31 -1.46 -4.61 -1.07
C TRP A 31 -2.16 -4.81 0.26
N TRP A 32 -2.39 -3.71 0.94
CA TRP A 32 -3.13 -3.64 2.19
C TRP A 32 -3.88 -2.31 2.29
N HIS A 33 -5.17 -2.39 2.64
CA HIS A 33 -6.09 -1.24 2.70
C HIS A 33 -7.15 -1.45 3.78
N TRP A 34 -6.83 -1.07 5.02
CA TRP A 34 -7.81 -1.11 6.13
C TRP A 34 -8.08 0.27 6.73
N LEU A 35 -7.33 1.29 6.31
CA LEU A 35 -7.52 2.67 6.73
C LEU A 35 -8.01 3.49 5.53
N PRO A 36 -9.17 4.17 5.64
CA PRO A 36 -9.66 5.06 4.60
C PRO A 36 -8.58 6.06 4.16
N GLY A 37 -8.53 6.33 2.85
CA GLY A 37 -7.56 7.27 2.28
C GLY A 37 -6.11 6.77 2.25
N SER A 38 -5.85 5.49 2.53
CA SER A 38 -4.47 4.97 2.51
C SER A 38 -4.33 3.54 2.01
N TRP A 39 -3.25 3.27 1.29
CA TRP A 39 -2.84 1.93 0.88
C TRP A 39 -1.37 1.70 1.20
N LEU A 40 -1.04 0.47 1.53
CA LEU A 40 0.33 -0.02 1.49
C LEU A 40 0.43 -0.96 0.28
N ILE A 41 1.34 -0.69 -0.66
CA ILE A 41 1.64 -1.54 -1.84
C ILE A 41 3.09 -2.10 -1.92
N VAL A 42 3.23 -3.44 -1.92
CA VAL A 42 4.51 -4.15 -2.12
C VAL A 42 4.63 -4.52 -3.57
N ASP A 43 5.64 -3.98 -4.24
CA ASP A 43 6.05 -4.41 -5.57
C ASP A 43 7.17 -5.46 -5.45
N PRO A 44 6.87 -6.76 -5.65
CA PRO A 44 7.85 -7.83 -5.48
C PRO A 44 8.98 -7.76 -6.50
N ASP A 45 8.69 -7.32 -7.73
CA ASP A 45 9.61 -7.35 -8.86
C ASP A 45 10.42 -6.06 -8.99
N GLY A 46 9.99 -5.00 -8.30
CA GLY A 46 10.70 -3.72 -8.21
C GLY A 46 10.56 -2.84 -9.46
N GLN A 47 9.63 -3.16 -10.33
CA GLN A 47 9.41 -2.50 -11.62
C GLN A 47 8.64 -1.17 -11.47
N ARG A 48 7.87 -1.02 -10.40
CA ARG A 48 6.98 0.13 -10.16
C ARG A 48 7.72 1.22 -9.41
N LYS A 49 7.41 2.46 -9.77
CA LYS A 49 7.86 3.70 -9.12
C LYS A 49 6.65 4.42 -8.53
N ALA A 50 6.87 5.30 -7.56
CA ALA A 50 5.83 6.12 -6.94
C ALA A 50 4.91 6.82 -7.96
N GLU A 51 5.46 7.29 -9.08
CA GLU A 51 4.71 7.96 -10.16
C GLU A 51 3.63 7.08 -10.80
N HIS A 52 3.80 5.76 -10.85
CA HIS A 52 2.82 4.85 -11.45
C HIS A 52 1.52 4.88 -10.65
N PHE A 53 1.63 4.80 -9.33
CA PHE A 53 0.50 4.86 -8.40
C PHE A 53 -0.18 6.24 -8.43
N ARG A 54 0.61 7.32 -8.42
CA ARG A 54 0.09 8.69 -8.57
C ARG A 54 -0.71 8.83 -9.86
N ASN A 55 -0.13 8.43 -10.98
CA ASN A 55 -0.78 8.57 -12.30
C ASN A 55 -2.07 7.77 -12.38
N LYS A 56 -2.10 6.55 -11.80
CA LYS A 56 -3.33 5.76 -11.74
C LYS A 56 -4.42 6.45 -10.92
N LEU A 57 -4.08 6.97 -9.74
CA LEU A 57 -5.04 7.72 -8.91
C LEU A 57 -5.56 8.97 -9.63
N THR A 58 -4.69 9.71 -10.32
CA THR A 58 -5.09 10.85 -11.14
C THR A 58 -6.05 10.42 -12.27
N ALA A 59 -5.76 9.32 -12.95
CA ALA A 59 -6.62 8.79 -14.02
C ALA A 59 -8.00 8.34 -13.50
N LEU A 60 -8.10 7.92 -12.24
CA LEU A 60 -9.37 7.60 -11.57
C LEU A 60 -10.13 8.84 -11.06
N GLY A 61 -9.60 10.06 -11.28
CA GLY A 61 -10.20 11.31 -10.82
C GLY A 61 -9.95 11.62 -9.34
N VAL A 62 -8.94 11.03 -8.72
CA VAL A 62 -8.57 11.32 -7.33
C VAL A 62 -7.78 12.62 -7.28
N GLU A 63 -8.40 13.63 -6.69
CA GLU A 63 -7.91 15.03 -6.69
C GLU A 63 -6.58 15.23 -5.94
N ARG A 64 -6.36 14.51 -4.84
CA ARG A 64 -5.19 14.68 -3.97
C ARG A 64 -4.61 13.32 -3.59
N SER A 65 -3.30 13.15 -3.83
CA SER A 65 -2.56 11.96 -3.41
C SER A 65 -1.09 12.26 -3.14
N LEU A 66 -0.48 11.46 -2.26
CA LEU A 66 0.95 11.45 -1.95
C LEU A 66 1.45 10.01 -1.90
N ILE A 67 2.56 9.73 -2.57
CA ILE A 67 3.12 8.39 -2.64
C ILE A 67 4.55 8.45 -2.13
N PHE A 68 4.82 7.71 -1.06
CA PHE A 68 6.15 7.60 -0.47
C PHE A 68 6.71 6.23 -0.76
N GLU A 69 7.87 6.18 -1.42
CA GLU A 69 8.66 4.96 -1.44
C GLU A 69 9.37 4.80 -0.09
N VAL A 70 9.26 3.60 0.47
CA VAL A 70 9.81 3.25 1.77
C VAL A 70 10.99 2.33 1.55
N SER A 71 12.17 2.75 2.00
CA SER A 71 13.34 1.89 2.01
C SER A 71 13.24 0.86 3.14
N ASP A 72 13.81 -0.33 2.91
CA ASP A 72 13.86 -1.40 3.92
C ASP A 72 14.60 -1.00 5.21
N THR A 73 15.44 0.03 5.16
CA THR A 73 16.17 0.55 6.35
C THR A 73 15.25 1.21 7.39
N THR A 74 14.01 1.54 7.04
CA THR A 74 13.05 2.20 7.95
C THR A 74 12.07 1.23 8.61
N ALA A 75 12.10 -0.06 8.25
CA ALA A 75 11.08 -1.03 8.65
C ALA A 75 10.95 -1.23 10.17
N ASN A 76 12.01 -1.01 10.95
CA ASN A 76 12.00 -1.22 12.41
C ASN A 76 11.34 -0.08 13.20
N ASN A 77 11.02 1.06 12.56
CA ASN A 77 10.50 2.24 13.25
C ASN A 77 8.98 2.45 13.07
N TRP A 78 8.29 1.49 12.46
CA TRP A 78 6.86 1.57 12.24
C TRP A 78 6.09 1.23 13.51
N ALA A 79 5.05 2.01 13.80
CA ALA A 79 4.14 1.78 14.91
C ALA A 79 2.69 1.84 14.40
N GLY A 80 1.83 0.98 14.94
CA GLY A 80 0.43 0.94 14.57
C GLY A 80 -0.42 0.27 15.65
N ARG A 81 -1.71 0.63 15.68
CA ARG A 81 -2.71 0.08 16.60
C ARG A 81 -3.90 -0.40 15.80
N GLY A 82 -4.38 -1.59 16.09
CA GLY A 82 -5.65 -2.12 15.60
C GLY A 82 -6.55 -2.53 16.76
N PRO A 83 -7.83 -2.86 16.51
CA PRO A 83 -8.70 -3.39 17.55
C PRO A 83 -8.10 -4.68 18.16
N ASN A 84 -8.11 -4.77 19.50
CA ASN A 84 -7.67 -5.94 20.25
C ASN A 84 -8.74 -7.03 20.12
N GLY A 85 -8.62 -7.91 19.14
CA GLY A 85 -9.55 -9.02 18.93
C GLY A 85 -9.11 -9.92 17.79
N THR A 86 -9.25 -11.22 17.98
CA THR A 86 -8.88 -12.30 17.05
C THR A 86 -9.30 -11.99 15.60
N GLY A 87 -8.34 -12.06 14.68
CA GLY A 87 -8.56 -11.95 13.23
C GLY A 87 -8.48 -10.53 12.63
N LYS A 88 -8.50 -9.45 13.43
CA LYS A 88 -8.50 -8.05 12.94
C LYS A 88 -7.33 -7.19 13.43
N ASN A 89 -6.20 -7.81 13.80
CA ASN A 89 -5.01 -7.04 14.15
C ASN A 89 -4.35 -6.47 12.88
N MET A 90 -4.83 -5.29 12.52
CA MET A 90 -4.38 -4.42 11.44
C MET A 90 -2.85 -4.37 11.29
N PHE A 91 -2.14 -4.23 12.41
CA PHE A 91 -0.70 -4.02 12.41
C PHE A 91 0.11 -5.33 12.34
N LYS A 92 -0.51 -6.47 12.67
CA LYS A 92 0.12 -7.79 12.52
C LYS A 92 0.46 -8.08 11.06
N TRP A 93 -0.47 -7.82 10.13
CA TRP A 93 -0.22 -8.02 8.69
C TRP A 93 0.97 -7.19 8.21
N VAL A 94 1.05 -5.93 8.64
CA VAL A 94 2.17 -5.03 8.32
C VAL A 94 3.49 -5.64 8.80
N LYS A 95 3.57 -6.11 10.05
CA LYS A 95 4.80 -6.77 10.54
C LYS A 95 5.17 -8.04 9.78
N GLU A 96 4.18 -8.87 9.44
CA GLU A 96 4.43 -10.20 8.90
C GLU A 96 4.59 -10.25 7.37
N ASN A 97 4.05 -9.27 6.65
CA ASN A 97 4.01 -9.30 5.18
C ASN A 97 4.69 -8.07 4.57
N TRP A 98 4.55 -6.91 5.21
CA TRP A 98 5.06 -5.64 4.69
C TRP A 98 6.49 -5.34 5.13
N LEU A 99 6.79 -5.51 6.43
CA LEU A 99 8.10 -5.16 6.99
C LEU A 99 9.17 -6.22 6.76
N GLN A 100 8.80 -7.45 6.39
CA GLN A 100 9.77 -8.50 6.09
C GLN A 100 10.70 -8.07 4.95
N ALA A 101 12.01 -8.12 5.21
CA ALA A 101 13.03 -8.07 4.17
C ALA A 101 12.91 -9.31 3.27
N PRO A 102 13.39 -9.28 2.02
CA PRO A 102 13.55 -10.50 1.23
C PRO A 102 14.41 -11.49 2.03
N LYS A 103 13.94 -12.74 2.19
CA LYS A 103 14.81 -13.80 2.67
C LYS A 103 15.90 -13.97 1.61
N LYS A 104 17.16 -13.73 2.00
CA LYS A 104 18.33 -13.97 1.15
C LYS A 104 18.44 -15.45 0.80
#